data_AF-A0A432Q232-F1
#
_entry.id   AF-A0A432Q232-F1
#
_cell.length_a   1.000
_cell.length_b   1.000
_cell.length_c   1.000
_cell.angle_alpha   90.00
_cell.angle_beta   90.00
_cell.angle_gamma   90.00
#
_symmetry.space_group_name_H-M   'P 1'
#
loop_
_entity.id
_entity.type
_entity.pdbx_description
1 polymer ?
#
loop_
_entity_poly.entity_id
_entity_poly.type
_entity_poly.pdbx_seq_one_letter_code
_entity_poly.pdbx_strand_id
1 'polypeptide(L)'
;MYFLCCISCQNKFPGHFCIISPDRPSPCGITYREALSRIEFFKKVEVGRKVGVDEYEGLNEFVRRFGCERIKLHSVRNYPHPTSPLQQIIAFYIPKEGIGLVDRKFSGKTPLGLTFTEMEILSAGRQVDGFTGVSYAYLKRKEFLLSEGGLKSVVWMSPKIRKFVMQL
;
A
#
# COMPACT_ATOMS: atom_id res chain seq x y z
N MET A 1 -15.19 5.29 15.06
CA MET A 1 -13.99 4.49 14.73
C MET A 1 -13.05 5.38 13.94
N TYR A 2 -11.75 5.38 14.23
CA TYR A 2 -10.77 6.17 13.48
C TYR A 2 -9.67 5.28 12.92
N PHE A 3 -9.07 5.71 11.81
CA PHE A 3 -7.78 5.23 11.31
C PHE A 3 -6.71 6.29 11.55
N LEU A 4 -5.45 5.95 11.26
CA LEU A 4 -4.31 6.85 11.46
C LEU A 4 -3.70 7.22 10.12
N CYS A 5 -3.46 8.51 9.90
CA CYS A 5 -2.72 9.02 8.76
C CYS A 5 -1.30 9.41 9.17
N CYS A 6 -0.32 8.88 8.44
CA CYS A 6 1.09 9.25 8.54
C CYS A 6 1.48 10.14 7.36
N ILE A 7 2.13 11.27 7.64
CA ILE A 7 2.64 12.22 6.64
C ILE A 7 4.16 12.42 6.74
N SER A 8 4.87 11.59 7.50
CA SER A 8 6.31 11.77 7.77
C SER A 8 7.20 11.73 6.53
N CYS A 9 6.73 11.16 5.42
CA CYS A 9 7.48 11.14 4.15
C CYS A 9 7.23 12.40 3.28
N GLN A 10 6.42 13.36 3.72
CA GLN A 10 6.11 14.56 2.92
C GLN A 10 7.31 15.47 2.65
N ASN A 11 8.36 15.41 3.48
CA ASN A 11 9.61 16.11 3.21
C ASN A 11 10.25 15.70 1.87
N LYS A 12 9.99 14.47 1.38
CA LYS A 12 10.45 14.00 0.07
C LYS A 12 9.38 14.12 -1.01
N PHE A 13 8.11 13.92 -0.64
CA PHE A 13 6.98 13.91 -1.56
C PHE A 13 5.79 14.67 -0.94
N PRO A 14 5.61 15.97 -1.21
CA PRO A 14 4.66 16.83 -0.49
C PRO A 14 3.22 16.31 -0.44
N GLY A 15 2.76 15.61 -1.48
CA GLY A 15 1.41 15.01 -1.55
C GLY A 15 1.28 13.61 -0.93
N HIS A 16 2.36 13.03 -0.42
CA HIS A 16 2.31 11.65 0.09
C HIS A 16 1.61 11.55 1.44
N PHE A 17 0.86 10.46 1.62
CA PHE A 17 0.27 10.08 2.89
C PHE A 17 0.18 8.55 2.98
N CYS A 18 0.03 8.04 4.20
CA CYS A 18 -0.30 6.64 4.46
C CYS A 18 -1.48 6.54 5.41
N ILE A 19 -2.55 5.86 5.01
CA ILE A 19 -3.61 5.42 5.92
C ILE A 19 -3.19 4.09 6.53
N ILE A 20 -3.16 4.05 7.86
CA ILE A 20 -2.83 2.90 8.68
C ILE A 20 -4.10 2.50 9.43
N SER A 21 -4.51 1.25 9.24
CA SER A 21 -5.71 0.66 9.82
C SER A 21 -5.37 -0.72 10.40
N PRO A 22 -6.23 -1.31 11.25
CA PRO A 22 -5.99 -2.65 11.83
C PRO A 22 -5.62 -3.72 10.80
N ASP A 23 -6.17 -3.61 9.59
CA ASP A 23 -6.01 -4.51 8.45
C ASP A 23 -4.97 -4.04 7.41
N ARG A 24 -4.55 -2.77 7.42
CA ARG A 24 -3.50 -2.24 6.54
C ARG A 24 -2.38 -1.56 7.35
N PRO A 25 -1.28 -2.28 7.64
CA PRO A 25 -0.04 -1.67 8.10
C PRO A 25 0.53 -0.69 7.08
N SER A 26 1.36 0.26 7.54
CA SER A 26 2.04 1.18 6.63
C SER A 26 2.99 0.43 5.68
N PRO A 27 3.31 0.99 4.51
CA PRO A 27 4.27 0.39 3.59
C PRO A 27 5.68 0.22 4.17
N CYS A 28 6.08 1.06 5.12
CA CYS A 28 7.37 0.95 5.82
C CYS A 28 7.35 -0.09 6.96
N GLY A 29 6.18 -0.63 7.32
CA GLY A 29 6.03 -1.75 8.26
C GLY A 29 5.41 -1.40 9.62
N ILE A 30 5.05 -0.15 9.87
CA ILE A 30 4.39 0.26 11.12
C ILE A 30 2.96 -0.30 11.12
N THR A 31 2.66 -1.16 12.08
CA THR A 31 1.33 -1.71 12.30
C THR A 31 0.43 -0.69 12.98
N TYR A 32 -0.90 -0.87 12.87
CA TYR A 32 -1.86 -0.01 13.55
C TYR A 32 -1.66 0.03 15.08
N ARG A 33 -1.31 -1.09 15.70
CA ARG A 33 -1.03 -1.16 17.14
C ARG A 33 0.20 -0.34 17.53
N GLU A 34 1.27 -0.40 16.75
CA GLU A 34 2.47 0.41 16.98
C GLU A 34 2.20 1.90 16.73
N ALA A 35 1.36 2.22 15.75
CA ALA A 35 0.94 3.60 15.50
C ALA A 35 0.07 4.14 16.64
N LEU A 36 -0.83 3.33 17.21
CA LEU A 36 -1.62 3.69 18.40
C LEU A 36 -0.76 3.94 19.64
N SER A 37 0.34 3.21 19.82
CA SER A 37 1.23 3.44 20.98
C SER A 37 2.11 4.69 20.84
N ARG A 38 2.04 5.39 19.71
CA ARG A 38 2.78 6.62 19.40
C ARG A 38 1.87 7.61 18.64
N ILE A 39 0.61 7.69 19.09
CA ILE A 39 -0.49 8.32 18.36
C ILE A 39 -0.27 9.81 18.09
N GLU A 40 0.56 10.48 18.90
CA GLU A 40 0.95 11.88 18.77
C GLU A 40 1.66 12.20 17.45
N PHE A 41 2.27 11.21 16.80
CA PHE A 41 2.93 11.36 15.50
C PHE A 41 1.99 11.16 14.30
N PHE A 42 0.71 10.83 14.54
CA PHE A 42 -0.25 10.49 13.50
C PHE A 42 -1.51 11.34 13.60
N LYS A 43 -2.17 11.56 12.47
CA LYS A 43 -3.49 12.22 12.44
C LYS A 43 -4.59 11.18 12.55
N LYS A 44 -5.53 11.35 13.48
CA LYS A 44 -6.76 10.55 13.50
C LYS A 44 -7.62 10.95 12.31
N VAL A 45 -8.15 9.95 11.61
CA VAL A 45 -9.05 10.13 10.47
C VAL A 45 -10.36 9.42 10.79
N GLU A 46 -11.46 10.15 10.75
CA GLU A 46 -12.78 9.53 10.89
C GLU A 46 -13.06 8.66 9.68
N VAL A 47 -13.40 7.39 9.93
CA VAL A 47 -13.58 6.41 8.85
C VAL A 47 -14.88 6.70 8.08
N GLY A 48 -15.94 7.11 8.79
CA GLY A 48 -17.27 7.29 8.20
C GLY A 48 -17.91 5.97 7.77
N ARG A 49 -18.88 6.06 6.84
CA ARG A 49 -19.60 4.90 6.31
C ARG A 49 -18.72 4.14 5.31
N LYS A 50 -18.80 2.82 5.36
CA LYS A 50 -18.19 1.91 4.37
C LYS A 50 -19.04 1.90 3.09
N VAL A 51 -18.42 2.16 1.94
CA VAL A 51 -19.09 2.27 0.62
C VAL A 51 -18.60 1.27 -0.42
N GLY A 52 -17.59 0.47 -0.07
CA GLY A 52 -17.08 -0.62 -0.89
C GLY A 52 -16.46 -1.71 -0.03
N VAL A 53 -15.75 -2.65 -0.65
CA VAL A 53 -15.03 -3.73 0.07
C VAL A 53 -13.97 -3.17 1.01
N ASP A 54 -13.28 -2.10 0.58
CA ASP A 54 -12.12 -1.51 1.23
C ASP A 54 -12.12 0.04 1.13
N GLU A 55 -13.30 0.63 0.95
CA GLU A 55 -13.49 2.05 0.68
C GLU A 55 -14.49 2.67 1.67
N TYR A 56 -14.20 3.90 2.11
CA TYR A 56 -14.96 4.59 3.15
C TYR A 56 -15.10 6.08 2.83
N GLU A 57 -16.29 6.64 3.07
CA GLU A 57 -16.62 8.05 2.76
C GLU A 57 -15.69 9.03 3.49
N GLY A 58 -15.45 8.82 4.79
CA GLY A 58 -14.61 9.72 5.60
C GLY A 58 -13.14 9.69 5.17
N LEU A 59 -12.65 8.54 4.70
CA LEU A 59 -11.31 8.46 4.11
C LEU A 59 -11.24 9.19 2.77
N ASN A 60 -12.23 9.00 1.90
CA ASN A 60 -12.30 9.70 0.61
C ASN A 60 -12.31 11.22 0.79
N GLU A 61 -13.13 11.73 1.71
CA GLU A 61 -13.14 13.15 2.05
C GLU A 61 -11.77 13.63 2.56
N PHE A 62 -11.18 12.88 3.49
CA PHE A 62 -9.89 13.24 4.09
C PHE A 62 -8.75 13.28 3.07
N VAL A 63 -8.69 12.35 2.11
CA VAL A 63 -7.57 12.26 1.17
C VAL A 63 -7.60 13.30 0.05
N ARG A 64 -8.72 14.01 -0.15
CA ARG A 64 -8.84 15.13 -1.11
C ARG A 64 -7.81 16.22 -0.85
N ARG A 65 -7.44 16.44 0.41
CA ARG A 65 -6.40 17.40 0.79
C ARG A 65 -5.00 17.05 0.28
N PHE A 66 -4.80 15.82 -0.19
CA PHE A 66 -3.56 15.33 -0.79
C PHE A 66 -3.69 15.15 -2.31
N GLY A 67 -4.77 15.66 -2.92
CA GLY A 67 -5.02 15.56 -4.35
C GLY A 67 -5.56 14.19 -4.81
N CYS A 68 -6.02 13.33 -3.89
CA CYS A 68 -6.68 12.07 -4.23
C CYS A 68 -8.20 12.22 -4.06
N GLU A 69 -8.98 11.84 -5.06
CA GLU A 69 -10.45 11.92 -4.97
C GLU A 69 -11.02 10.81 -4.06
N ARG A 70 -10.43 9.62 -4.17
CA ARG A 70 -10.87 8.39 -3.50
C ARG A 70 -9.65 7.56 -3.09
N ILE A 71 -9.85 6.65 -2.15
CA ILE A 71 -8.83 5.67 -1.77
C ILE A 71 -9.46 4.32 -1.41
N LYS A 72 -8.92 3.27 -2.04
CA LYS A 72 -9.20 1.88 -1.69
C LYS A 72 -8.03 1.29 -0.94
N LEU A 73 -8.27 0.86 0.29
CA LEU A 73 -7.20 0.40 1.19
C LEU A 73 -6.56 -0.90 0.74
N HIS A 74 -7.22 -1.73 -0.05
CA HIS A 74 -6.77 -3.09 -0.36
C HIS A 74 -6.80 -3.34 -1.86
N SER A 75 -6.44 -2.32 -2.64
CA SER A 75 -6.48 -2.32 -4.10
C SER A 75 -5.15 -1.88 -4.70
N VAL A 76 -4.72 -2.54 -5.77
CA VAL A 76 -3.61 -2.11 -6.64
C VAL A 76 -4.13 -1.29 -7.82
N ARG A 77 -5.40 -1.49 -8.19
CA ARG A 77 -6.08 -0.76 -9.27
C ARG A 77 -7.24 0.07 -8.73
N ASN A 78 -7.76 1.00 -9.53
CA ASN A 78 -8.91 1.85 -9.25
C ASN A 78 -8.81 2.53 -7.88
N TYR A 79 -8.04 3.61 -7.80
CA TYR A 79 -7.77 4.39 -6.60
C TYR A 79 -6.91 3.66 -5.55
N PRO A 80 -5.74 3.10 -5.93
CA PRO A 80 -4.89 2.41 -4.99
C PRO A 80 -4.37 3.34 -3.90
N HIS A 81 -3.95 2.76 -2.80
CA HIS A 81 -3.24 3.51 -1.79
C HIS A 81 -1.87 3.98 -2.32
N PRO A 82 -1.45 5.25 -2.07
CA PRO A 82 -0.18 5.77 -2.59
C PRO A 82 1.04 4.94 -2.20
N THR A 83 2.00 4.88 -3.12
CA THR A 83 3.31 4.25 -2.92
C THR A 83 4.19 5.13 -2.04
N SER A 84 4.79 4.53 -1.00
CA SER A 84 5.70 5.22 -0.08
C SER A 84 7.15 5.07 -0.55
N PRO A 85 7.99 6.10 -0.45
CA PRO A 85 9.43 5.96 -0.74
C PRO A 85 10.17 5.04 0.24
N LEU A 86 9.55 4.72 1.37
CA LEU A 86 10.09 3.83 2.39
C LEU A 86 9.40 2.45 2.39
N GLN A 87 8.67 2.13 1.33
CA GLN A 87 8.02 0.83 1.19
C GLN A 87 9.03 -0.31 1.17
N GLN A 88 8.67 -1.43 1.81
CA GLN A 88 9.49 -2.63 1.79
C GLN A 88 9.31 -3.41 0.47
N ILE A 89 8.10 -3.34 -0.10
CA ILE A 89 7.64 -4.08 -1.27
C ILE A 89 6.80 -3.15 -2.15
N ILE A 90 6.91 -3.30 -3.47
CA ILE A 90 5.96 -2.76 -4.44
C ILE A 90 5.08 -3.90 -4.91
N ALA A 91 3.77 -3.74 -4.77
CA ALA A 91 2.79 -4.55 -5.48
C ALA A 91 2.43 -3.83 -6.79
N PHE A 92 2.49 -4.54 -7.91
CA PHE A 92 2.24 -3.99 -9.23
C PHE A 92 1.32 -4.88 -10.05
N TYR A 93 0.48 -4.28 -10.89
CA TYR A 93 -0.41 -5.00 -11.79
C TYR A 93 0.35 -5.47 -13.04
N ILE A 94 0.17 -6.74 -13.40
CA ILE A 94 0.66 -7.36 -14.63
C ILE A 94 -0.55 -7.55 -15.55
N PRO A 95 -0.66 -6.79 -16.65
CA PRO A 95 -1.83 -6.82 -17.52
C PRO A 95 -2.24 -8.23 -17.94
N LYS A 96 -3.50 -8.59 -17.67
CA LYS A 96 -4.11 -9.90 -17.99
C LYS A 96 -3.56 -11.11 -17.21
N GLU A 97 -2.53 -10.94 -16.38
CA GLU A 97 -1.92 -12.04 -15.62
C GLU A 97 -2.28 -11.98 -14.14
N GLY A 98 -2.19 -10.81 -13.49
CA GLY A 98 -2.46 -10.69 -12.06
C GLY A 98 -1.58 -9.66 -11.38
N ILE A 99 -1.11 -9.96 -10.17
CA ILE A 99 -0.26 -9.08 -9.38
C ILE A 99 1.16 -9.63 -9.28
N GLY A 100 2.15 -8.75 -9.41
CA GLY A 100 3.54 -9.01 -9.07
C GLY A 100 3.95 -8.33 -7.77
N LEU A 101 4.83 -8.97 -7.01
CA LEU A 101 5.42 -8.40 -5.78
C LEU A 101 6.95 -8.36 -5.90
N VAL A 102 7.54 -7.18 -5.71
CA VAL A 102 9.00 -6.99 -5.72
C VAL A 102 9.47 -6.30 -4.45
N ASP A 103 10.48 -6.86 -3.78
CA ASP A 103 11.09 -6.23 -2.61
C ASP A 103 12.30 -5.38 -2.96
N ARG A 104 12.60 -4.40 -2.11
CA ARG A 104 13.68 -3.42 -2.32
C ARG A 104 15.06 -4.02 -2.57
N LYS A 105 15.33 -5.25 -2.11
CA LYS A 105 16.65 -5.90 -2.28
C LYS A 105 16.77 -6.71 -3.57
N PHE A 106 15.72 -6.81 -4.38
CA PHE A 106 15.77 -7.52 -5.66
C PHE A 106 16.50 -6.67 -6.72
N SER A 107 17.58 -7.21 -7.28
CA SER A 107 18.42 -6.52 -8.28
C SER A 107 18.04 -6.84 -9.74
N GLY A 108 17.11 -7.75 -9.97
CA GLY A 108 16.69 -8.16 -11.31
C GLY A 108 15.56 -7.30 -11.89
N LYS A 109 15.13 -7.67 -13.09
CA LYS A 109 13.92 -7.14 -13.72
C LYS A 109 12.70 -7.96 -13.32
N THR A 110 11.57 -7.27 -13.16
CA THR A 110 10.24 -7.85 -12.96
C THR A 110 9.64 -8.28 -14.32
N PRO A 111 8.47 -8.95 -14.33
CA PRO A 111 7.72 -9.22 -15.56
C PRO A 111 7.33 -7.97 -16.36
N LEU A 112 7.29 -6.79 -15.73
CA LEU A 112 7.09 -5.52 -16.43
C LEU A 112 8.37 -4.99 -17.12
N GLY A 113 9.50 -5.71 -17.03
CA GLY A 113 10.79 -5.29 -17.59
C GLY A 113 11.50 -4.20 -16.78
N LEU A 114 10.93 -3.79 -15.64
CA LEU A 114 11.43 -2.76 -14.74
C LEU A 114 12.09 -3.37 -13.50
N THR A 115 13.13 -2.72 -13.01
CA THR A 115 13.74 -2.94 -11.69
C THR A 115 12.89 -2.33 -10.57
N PHE A 116 13.18 -2.67 -9.31
CA PHE A 116 12.53 -2.04 -8.16
C PHE A 116 12.71 -0.51 -8.16
N THR A 117 13.91 -0.02 -8.45
CA THR A 117 14.23 1.42 -8.44
C THR A 117 13.45 2.16 -9.52
N GLU A 118 13.33 1.62 -10.73
CA GLU A 118 12.53 2.23 -11.79
C GLU A 118 11.05 2.30 -11.40
N MET A 119 10.48 1.24 -10.82
CA MET A 119 9.10 1.27 -10.32
C MET A 119 8.90 2.27 -9.17
N GLU A 120 9.87 2.39 -8.27
CA GLU A 120 9.84 3.36 -7.18
C GLU A 120 9.82 4.79 -7.73
N ILE A 121 10.66 5.12 -8.72
CA ILE A 121 10.68 6.43 -9.37
C ILE A 121 9.34 6.75 -10.04
N LEU A 122 8.73 5.77 -10.72
CA LEU A 122 7.46 5.96 -11.40
C LEU A 122 6.29 6.22 -10.44
N SER A 123 6.25 5.51 -9.32
CA SER A 123 5.07 5.44 -8.45
C SER A 123 5.16 6.22 -7.14
N ALA A 124 6.37 6.55 -6.66
CA ALA A 124 6.55 7.12 -5.32
C ALA A 124 5.79 8.43 -5.10
N GLY A 125 5.18 8.53 -3.92
CA GLY A 125 4.55 9.75 -3.43
C GLY A 125 3.19 10.10 -4.04
N ARG A 126 2.67 9.27 -4.96
CA ARG A 126 1.43 9.52 -5.70
C ARG A 126 0.52 8.29 -5.68
N GLN A 127 -0.77 8.52 -5.94
CA GLN A 127 -1.70 7.46 -6.28
C GLN A 127 -1.52 7.15 -7.78
N VAL A 128 -0.94 5.99 -8.09
CA VAL A 128 -0.68 5.55 -9.46
C VAL A 128 -1.39 4.23 -9.68
N ASP A 129 -2.33 4.20 -10.62
CA ASP A 129 -3.05 2.98 -10.94
C ASP A 129 -2.09 1.86 -11.36
N GLY A 130 -2.29 0.67 -10.80
CA GLY A 130 -1.43 -0.47 -11.04
C GLY A 130 -0.21 -0.55 -10.13
N PHE A 131 -0.01 0.38 -9.19
CA PHE A 131 1.09 0.33 -8.21
C PHE A 131 0.62 0.70 -6.80
N THR A 132 1.05 -0.06 -5.80
CA THR A 132 0.93 0.33 -4.38
C THR A 132 2.14 -0.16 -3.58
N GLY A 133 2.58 0.68 -2.65
CA GLY A 133 3.54 0.27 -1.63
C GLY A 133 2.91 -0.61 -0.57
N VAL A 134 3.63 -1.66 -0.17
CA VAL A 134 3.21 -2.59 0.89
C VAL A 134 4.39 -2.98 1.78
N SER A 135 4.07 -3.50 2.96
CA SER A 135 5.06 -4.06 3.90
C SER A 135 4.92 -5.57 4.01
N TYR A 136 5.96 -6.24 4.51
CA TYR A 136 5.88 -7.66 4.86
C TYR A 136 4.81 -7.94 5.93
N ALA A 137 4.54 -6.97 6.82
CA ALA A 137 3.46 -7.06 7.80
C ALA A 137 2.07 -7.11 7.15
N TYR A 138 1.89 -6.43 6.01
CA TYR A 138 0.62 -6.44 5.29
C TYR A 138 0.37 -7.78 4.56
N LEU A 139 1.41 -8.46 4.06
CA LEU A 139 1.28 -9.80 3.46
C LEU A 139 0.69 -10.85 4.42
N LYS A 140 0.80 -10.63 5.74
CA LYS A 140 0.22 -11.52 6.77
C LYS A 140 -1.27 -11.27 7.03
N ARG A 141 -1.85 -10.21 6.47
CA ARG A 141 -3.24 -9.80 6.72
C ARG A 141 -4.18 -10.52 5.76
N LYS A 142 -5.38 -10.85 6.23
CA LYS A 142 -6.41 -11.49 5.40
C LYS A 142 -6.92 -10.54 4.32
N GLU A 143 -6.84 -9.25 4.59
CA GLU A 143 -7.25 -8.14 3.76
C GLU A 143 -6.13 -7.70 2.79
N PHE A 144 -5.01 -8.41 2.74
CA PHE A 144 -3.98 -8.17 1.73
C PHE A 144 -4.61 -8.20 0.34
N LEU A 145 -4.56 -7.07 -0.38
CA LEU A 145 -5.10 -6.88 -1.73
C LEU A 145 -6.47 -7.53 -1.96
N LEU A 146 -7.37 -7.39 -0.99
CA LEU A 146 -8.69 -8.02 -1.01
C LEU A 146 -9.50 -7.68 -2.27
N SER A 147 -9.34 -6.46 -2.81
CA SER A 147 -10.03 -6.02 -4.03
C SER A 147 -9.59 -6.80 -5.28
N GLU A 148 -8.40 -7.42 -5.27
CA GLU A 148 -7.91 -8.30 -6.32
C GLU A 148 -8.03 -9.80 -5.99
N GLY A 149 -8.55 -10.18 -4.82
CA GLY A 149 -8.60 -11.58 -4.37
C GLY A 149 -7.38 -12.03 -3.54
N GLY A 150 -6.60 -11.06 -3.08
CA GLY A 150 -5.48 -11.23 -2.16
C GLY A 150 -4.33 -12.05 -2.70
N LEU A 151 -3.68 -12.86 -1.86
CA LEU A 151 -2.47 -13.60 -2.26
C LEU A 151 -2.70 -14.54 -3.45
N LYS A 152 -3.93 -15.02 -3.67
CA LYS A 152 -4.29 -15.85 -4.83
C LYS A 152 -4.18 -15.11 -6.17
N SER A 153 -4.24 -13.78 -6.15
CA SER A 153 -4.06 -12.94 -7.34
C SER A 153 -2.59 -12.72 -7.73
N VAL A 154 -1.66 -13.11 -6.86
CA VAL A 154 -0.23 -12.90 -7.07
C VAL A 154 0.33 -14.01 -7.95
N VAL A 155 0.77 -13.64 -9.15
CA VAL A 155 1.34 -14.55 -10.16
C VAL A 155 2.86 -14.51 -10.22
N TRP A 156 3.48 -13.47 -9.63
CA TRP A 156 4.92 -13.35 -9.58
C TRP A 156 5.40 -12.72 -8.27
N MET A 157 6.51 -13.22 -7.73
CA MET A 157 7.15 -12.70 -6.52
C MET A 157 8.67 -12.74 -6.67
N SER A 158 9.37 -11.73 -6.15
CA SER A 158 10.81 -11.83 -5.96
C SER A 158 11.15 -13.03 -5.04
N PRO A 159 12.35 -13.64 -5.15
CA PRO A 159 12.69 -14.84 -4.40
C PRO A 159 12.55 -14.70 -2.88
N LYS A 160 12.88 -13.51 -2.33
CA LYS A 160 12.78 -13.25 -0.90
C LYS A 160 11.32 -13.22 -0.42
N ILE A 161 10.44 -12.57 -1.20
CA ILE A 161 9.00 -12.55 -0.89
C ILE A 161 8.43 -13.96 -0.99
N ARG A 162 8.78 -14.72 -2.03
CA ARG A 162 8.31 -16.10 -2.20
C ARG A 162 8.67 -16.96 -0.99
N LYS A 163 9.92 -16.89 -0.52
CA LYS A 163 10.37 -17.60 0.69
C LYS A 163 9.58 -17.20 1.94
N PHE A 164 9.30 -15.91 2.09
CA PHE A 164 8.52 -15.39 3.22
C PHE A 164 7.06 -15.88 3.17
N VAL A 165 6.40 -15.84 2.02
CA VAL A 165 5.00 -16.25 1.87
C VAL A 165 4.82 -17.76 2.09
N MET A 166 5.79 -18.58 1.70
CA MET A 166 5.76 -20.03 1.96
C MET A 166 5.82 -20.40 3.46
N GLN A 167 6.07 -19.43 4.34
CA GLN A 167 6.13 -19.62 5.79
C GLN A 167 4.91 -19.04 6.53
N LEU A 168 3.94 -18.46 5.81
CA LEU A 168 2.69 -17.93 6.35
C LEU A 168 1.65 -19.03 6.50
#